data_AF-A0A954L188-F1
#
_entry.id   AF-A0A954L188-F1
#
_cell.length_a   1.000
_cell.length_b   1.000
_cell.length_c   1.000
_cell.angle_alpha   90.00
_cell.angle_beta   90.00
_cell.angle_gamma   90.00
#
_symmetry.space_group_name_H-M   'P 1'
#
loop_
_entity.id
_entity.type
_entity.pdbx_description
1 polymer ?
#
loop_
_entity_poly.entity_id
_entity_poly.type
_entity_poly.pdbx_seq_one_letter_code
_entity_poly.pdbx_strand_id
1 'polypeptide(L)'
;CAAAERPQPAPLYLVADDAPVQRRDFYETLSHLTGSPPPVFDEDAASEGSRPRSAGLGKRCDNRRLRAELLDALEYPTWQEGLRQAVQELREQNGQ
;
A
#
# COMPACT_ATOMS: atom_id res chain seq x y z
N CYS A 1 16.08 5.01 16.21
CA CYS A 1 15.00 5.14 15.21
C CYS A 1 14.29 6.45 15.51
N ALA A 2 13.76 7.14 14.49
CA ALA A 2 13.28 8.53 14.64
C ALA A 2 12.35 8.76 15.84
N ALA A 3 11.47 7.80 16.16
CA ALA A 3 10.59 7.88 17.33
C ALA A 3 11.35 7.86 18.66
N ALA A 4 12.37 7.00 18.79
CA ALA A 4 13.17 6.87 20.00
C ALA A 4 14.09 8.08 20.26
N GLU A 5 14.37 8.88 19.23
CA GLU A 5 15.18 10.08 19.32
C GLU A 5 14.36 11.33 19.70
N ARG A 6 13.02 11.21 19.75
CA ARG A 6 12.15 12.31 20.17
C ARG A 6 12.09 12.40 21.70
N PRO A 7 12.15 13.61 22.29
CA PRO A 7 11.99 13.79 23.72
C PRO A 7 10.62 13.33 24.26
N GLN A 8 9.56 13.47 23.46
CA GLN A 8 8.18 13.09 23.80
C GLN A 8 7.48 12.56 22.54
N PRO A 9 7.72 11.29 22.14
CA PRO A 9 7.02 10.71 21.01
C PRO A 9 5.56 10.44 21.36
N ALA A 10 4.67 10.56 20.37
CA ALA A 10 3.33 10.04 20.53
C ALA A 10 3.34 8.52 20.81
N PRO A 11 2.37 8.00 21.58
CA PRO A 11 2.32 6.58 21.94
C PRO A 11 1.92 5.68 20.77
N LEU A 12 1.39 6.25 19.68
CA LEU A 12 0.93 5.54 18.49
C LEU A 12 1.07 6.41 17.25
N TYR A 13 1.58 5.81 16.18
CA TYR A 13 1.62 6.35 14.83
C TYR A 13 0.95 5.37 13.87
N LEU A 14 0.13 5.90 12.96
CA LEU A 14 -0.33 5.14 11.80
C LEU A 14 0.72 5.24 10.71
N VAL A 15 1.26 4.09 10.30
CA VAL A 15 2.22 3.99 9.21
C VAL A 15 1.48 3.50 7.97
N ALA A 16 1.22 4.45 7.08
CA ALA A 16 0.61 4.24 5.78
C ALA A 16 1.18 5.28 4.81
N ASP A 17 1.07 5.02 3.52
CA ASP A 17 1.33 6.00 2.48
C ASP A 17 0.29 7.14 2.50
N ASP A 18 0.44 8.10 1.59
CA ASP A 18 -0.41 9.28 1.49
C ASP A 18 -1.69 9.01 0.64
N ALA A 19 -1.86 7.79 0.10
CA ALA A 19 -2.86 7.49 -0.93
C ALA A 19 -3.63 6.18 -0.67
N PRO A 20 -4.89 6.24 -0.21
CA PRO A 20 -5.71 5.04 -0.07
C PRO A 20 -5.97 4.39 -1.44
N VAL A 21 -5.87 3.06 -1.48
CA VAL A 21 -5.96 2.27 -2.73
C VAL A 21 -7.18 1.36 -2.73
N GLN A 22 -7.87 1.25 -3.87
CA GLN A 22 -8.83 0.18 -4.09
C GLN A 22 -8.12 -1.07 -4.60
N ARG A 23 -8.59 -2.24 -4.16
CA ARG A 23 -8.04 -3.52 -4.61
C ARG A 23 -8.03 -3.64 -6.15
N ARG A 24 -9.07 -3.14 -6.81
CA ARG A 24 -9.19 -3.12 -8.27
C ARG A 24 -8.05 -2.34 -8.90
N ASP A 25 -7.90 -1.07 -8.52
CA ASP A 25 -6.88 -0.16 -9.04
C ASP A 25 -5.47 -0.72 -8.89
N PHE A 26 -5.18 -1.34 -7.74
CA PHE A 26 -3.89 -1.96 -7.46
C PHE A 26 -3.56 -3.09 -8.46
N TYR A 27 -4.48 -4.06 -8.62
CA TYR A 27 -4.23 -5.21 -9.48
C TYR A 27 -4.28 -4.87 -10.97
N GLU A 28 -5.13 -3.93 -11.38
CA GLU A 28 -5.13 -3.43 -12.76
C GLU A 28 -3.80 -2.76 -13.07
N THR A 29 -3.31 -1.88 -12.17
CA THR A 29 -1.99 -1.25 -12.34
C THR A 29 -0.86 -2.27 -12.38
N LEU A 30 -0.89 -3.28 -11.51
CA LEU A 30 0.10 -4.35 -11.53
C LEU A 30 0.08 -5.12 -12.86
N SER A 31 -1.08 -5.48 -13.38
CA SER A 31 -1.17 -6.18 -14.68
C SER A 31 -0.59 -5.36 -15.83
N HIS A 32 -0.81 -4.04 -15.83
CA HIS A 32 -0.18 -3.14 -16.80
C HIS A 32 1.33 -3.10 -16.64
N LEU A 33 1.83 -3.02 -15.41
CA LEU A 33 3.26 -2.98 -15.14
C LEU A 33 3.95 -4.28 -15.55
N THR A 34 3.33 -5.44 -15.37
CA THR A 34 3.93 -6.74 -15.68
C THR A 34 3.62 -7.26 -17.09
N GLY A 35 2.71 -6.61 -17.83
CA GLY A 35 2.23 -7.11 -19.12
C GLY A 35 1.36 -8.38 -19.00
N SER A 36 0.82 -8.63 -17.81
CA SER A 36 -0.06 -9.78 -17.57
C SER A 36 -1.49 -9.51 -18.07
N PRO A 37 -2.31 -10.55 -18.29
CA PRO A 37 -3.72 -10.37 -18.59
C PRO A 37 -4.44 -9.54 -17.51
N PRO A 38 -5.50 -8.81 -17.87
CA PRO A 38 -6.30 -8.06 -16.91
C PRO A 38 -6.84 -8.96 -15.78
N PRO A 39 -6.87 -8.48 -14.52
CA PRO A 39 -7.40 -9.26 -13.41
C PRO A 39 -8.92 -9.47 -13.53
N VAL A 40 -9.39 -10.65 -13.11
CA VAL A 40 -10.81 -10.98 -12.99
C VAL A 40 -11.20 -10.91 -11.51
N PHE A 41 -12.32 -10.25 -11.21
CA PHE A 41 -12.83 -10.09 -9.85
C PHE A 41 -14.13 -10.86 -9.68
N ASP A 42 -14.16 -11.76 -8.71
CA ASP A 42 -15.37 -12.45 -8.28
C ASP A 42 -16.08 -11.60 -7.21
N GLU A 43 -17.29 -11.13 -7.54
CA GLU A 43 -18.12 -10.33 -6.65
C GLU A 43 -18.91 -11.20 -5.66
N ASP A 44 -19.16 -12.47 -6.01
CA ASP A 44 -20.00 -13.41 -5.27
C ASP A 44 -19.24 -14.20 -4.20
N ALA A 45 -17.91 -14.27 -4.31
CA ALA A 45 -17.01 -14.87 -3.31
C ALA A 45 -17.14 -14.24 -1.89
N ALA A 46 -17.81 -13.10 -1.74
CA ALA A 46 -18.11 -12.47 -0.46
C ALA A 46 -19.30 -13.08 0.30
N SER A 47 -20.12 -13.90 -0.36
CA SER A 47 -21.39 -14.40 0.18
C SER A 47 -21.29 -15.72 0.96
N GLU A 48 -20.25 -16.53 0.74
CA GLU A 48 -20.12 -17.88 1.32
C GLU A 48 -19.47 -17.91 2.71
N GLY A 49 -20.04 -17.21 3.70
CA GLY A 49 -19.82 -17.44 5.14
C GLY A 49 -18.39 -17.21 5.72
N SER A 50 -17.38 -17.20 4.87
CA SER A 50 -16.01 -16.81 5.15
C SER A 50 -15.90 -15.38 4.66
N ARG A 51 -15.90 -14.39 5.57
CA ARG A 51 -15.62 -13.01 5.19
C ARG A 51 -14.31 -13.04 4.40
N PRO A 52 -14.29 -12.68 3.10
CA PRO A 52 -13.05 -12.63 2.37
C PRO A 52 -12.10 -11.76 3.19
N ARG A 53 -10.84 -12.18 3.38
CA ARG A 53 -9.83 -11.29 4.01
C ARG A 53 -9.75 -9.92 3.28
N SER A 54 -10.22 -9.87 2.03
CA SER A 54 -10.37 -8.69 1.19
C SER A 54 -11.67 -7.89 1.38
N ALA A 55 -12.66 -8.37 2.14
CA ALA A 55 -13.83 -7.59 2.57
C ALA A 55 -13.46 -6.68 3.76
N GLY A 56 -12.27 -6.06 3.68
CA GLY A 56 -11.87 -5.01 4.60
C GLY A 56 -12.87 -3.86 4.46
N LEU A 57 -13.24 -3.26 5.59
CA LEU A 57 -14.24 -2.19 5.74
C LEU A 57 -13.88 -0.87 5.00
N GLY A 58 -13.02 -0.89 3.97
CA GLY A 58 -12.57 0.29 3.25
C GLY A 58 -11.79 1.26 4.14
N LYS A 59 -10.92 0.73 5.01
CA LYS A 59 -10.17 1.53 5.98
C LYS A 59 -9.29 2.57 5.25
N ARG A 60 -9.27 3.79 5.79
CA ARG A 60 -8.36 4.87 5.40
C ARG A 60 -7.58 5.29 6.64
N CYS A 61 -6.25 5.29 6.53
CA CYS A 61 -5.35 5.66 7.63
C CYS A 61 -4.86 7.08 7.41
N ASP A 62 -4.98 7.94 8.43
CA ASP A 62 -4.39 9.28 8.41
C ASP A 62 -2.97 9.22 9.00
N ASN A 63 -1.96 9.41 8.16
CA ASN A 63 -0.55 9.35 8.54
C ASN A 63 0.03 10.73 8.94
N ARG A 64 -0.79 11.79 9.05
CA ARG A 64 -0.30 13.17 9.31
C ARG A 64 0.60 13.27 10.53
N ARG A 65 0.32 12.50 11.58
CA ARG A 65 1.17 12.48 12.79
C ARG A 65 2.55 11.91 12.50
N LEU A 66 2.63 10.80 11.74
CA LEU A 66 3.90 10.25 11.29
C LEU A 66 4.69 11.31 10.50
N ARG A 67 4.02 12.01 9.58
CA ARG A 67 4.66 13.03 8.73
C ARG A 67 5.17 14.23 9.51
N ALA A 68 4.35 14.76 10.42
CA ALA A 68 4.71 15.93 11.21
C ALA A 68 5.79 15.65 12.26
N GLU A 69 5.78 14.44 12.83
CA GLU A 69 6.66 14.14 13.96
C GLU A 69 7.88 13.30 13.60
N LEU A 70 7.84 12.43 12.59
CA LEU A 70 8.91 11.45 12.39
C LEU A 70 9.56 11.51 11.01
N LEU A 71 8.82 11.90 9.97
CA LEU A 71 9.28 11.80 8.57
C LEU A 71 8.70 12.91 7.70
N ASP A 72 9.52 13.88 7.29
CA ASP A 72 9.06 14.99 6.44
C ASP A 72 8.49 14.50 5.09
N ALA A 73 9.08 13.44 4.52
CA ALA A 73 8.66 12.79 3.29
C ALA A 73 8.87 11.27 3.33
N LEU A 74 7.96 10.54 2.66
CA LEU A 74 8.16 9.12 2.33
C LEU A 74 8.91 9.02 1.01
N GLU A 75 9.78 8.02 0.88
CA GLU A 75 10.46 7.72 -0.39
C GLU A 75 9.48 7.31 -1.49
N TYR A 76 8.43 6.57 -1.09
CA TYR A 76 7.29 6.21 -1.93
C TYR A 76 6.01 6.78 -1.29
N PRO A 77 5.67 8.06 -1.54
CA PRO A 77 4.49 8.72 -0.97
C PRO A 77 3.18 8.03 -1.31
N THR A 78 3.11 7.31 -2.43
CA THR A 78 1.90 6.62 -2.88
C THR A 78 2.18 5.17 -3.22
N TRP A 79 1.14 4.34 -3.13
CA TRP A 79 1.22 2.93 -3.54
C TRP A 79 1.65 2.77 -5.00
N GLN A 80 1.35 3.71 -5.89
CA GLN A 80 1.76 3.64 -7.30
C GLN A 80 3.28 3.70 -7.48
N GLU A 81 3.93 4.60 -6.73
CA GLU A 81 5.39 4.78 -6.79
C GLU A 81 6.09 3.55 -6.23
N GLY A 82 5.65 3.08 -5.06
CA GLY A 82 6.20 1.88 -4.44
C GLY A 82 5.98 0.62 -5.28
N LEU A 83 4.80 0.49 -5.91
CA LEU A 83 4.52 -0.64 -6.80
C LEU A 83 5.40 -0.63 -8.05
N ARG A 84 5.61 0.55 -8.66
CA ARG A 84 6.48 0.68 -9.84
C ARG A 84 7.91 0.30 -9.50
N GLN A 85 8.43 0.81 -8.39
CA GLN A 85 9.77 0.49 -7.92
C GLN A 85 9.92 -1.01 -7.66
N ALA A 86 8.99 -1.63 -6.92
CA ALA A 86 9.06 -3.05 -6.61
C ALA A 86 9.07 -3.94 -7.87
N VAL A 87 8.32 -3.57 -8.91
CA VAL A 87 8.34 -4.28 -10.19
C VAL A 87 9.66 -4.08 -10.94
N GLN A 88 10.27 -2.89 -10.88
CA GLN A 88 11.59 -2.64 -11.48
C GLN A 88 12.67 -3.47 -10.79
N GLU A 89 12.71 -3.46 -9.46
CA GLU A 89 13.66 -4.27 -8.68
C GLU A 89 13.51 -5.76 -8.99
N LEU A 90 12.27 -6.25 -9.11
CA LEU A 90 12.01 -7.64 -9.48
C LEU A 90 12.55 -7.98 -10.88
N ARG A 91 12.45 -7.07 -11.84
CA ARG A 91 13.01 -7.27 -13.20
C ARG A 91 14.52 -7.34 -13.19
N GLU A 92 15.16 -6.40 -12.48
CA GLU A 92 16.60 -6.37 -12.32
C GLU A 92 17.14 -7.65 -11.68
N GLN A 93 16.45 -8.17 -10.66
CA GLN A 93 16.78 -9.44 -10.01
C GLN A 93 16.62 -10.65 -10.95
N ASN A 94 15.69 -10.57 -11.90
CA ASN A 94 15.43 -11.63 -12.88
C ASN A 94 16.24 -11.48 -14.18
N GLY A 95 17.09 -10.44 -14.30
CA GLY A 95 17.89 -10.16 -15.49
C GLY A 95 17.06 -9.81 -16.73
N GLN A 96 15.88 -9.20 -16.53
CA GLN A 96 14.95 -8.77 -17.58
C GLN A 96 15.08 -7.29 -17.92
#